data_AF-A0A5B8U3B1-F1
#
_entry.id   AF-A0A5B8U3B1-F1
#
_cell.length_a   1.000
_cell.length_b   1.000
_cell.length_c   1.000
_cell.angle_alpha   90.00
_cell.angle_beta   90.00
_cell.angle_gamma   90.00
#
_symmetry.space_group_name_H-M   'P 1'
#
loop_
_entity.id
_entity.type
_entity.pdbx_description
1 polymer ?
#
loop_
_entity_poly.entity_id
_entity_poly.type
_entity_poly.pdbx_seq_one_letter_code
_entity_poly.pdbx_strand_id
1 'polypeptide(L)'
;MELLRFGRFAPASARRTGQEQFAGEGGALLLAGNALYGSLSRDDVDRGHGGRTTGCAHRHRAGWTRRPRRSDLGTAMDMIAERVVETRARTWQAHDANGRPLRRTLGMAGWGGARPDTEENDLIKKGFTAAGAVSIENQARI
;
A
#
# COMPACT_ATOMS: atom_id res chain seq x y z
N MET A 1 24.83 9.93 6.55
CA MET A 1 24.14 9.28 5.42
C MET A 1 22.64 9.08 5.72
N GLU A 2 21.97 10.07 6.33
CA GLU A 2 20.58 9.90 6.83
C GLU A 2 19.61 11.01 6.39
N LEU A 3 20.04 12.27 6.28
CA LEU A 3 19.17 13.38 5.86
C LEU A 3 18.70 13.32 4.39
N LEU A 4 19.47 12.70 3.48
CA LEU A 4 19.12 12.62 2.07
C LEU A 4 17.97 11.63 1.77
N ARG A 5 17.66 10.69 2.68
CA ARG A 5 16.52 9.77 2.54
C ARG A 5 15.19 10.49 2.72
N PHE A 6 15.10 11.45 3.65
CA PHE A 6 13.85 12.14 3.96
C PHE A 6 13.41 13.11 2.84
N GLY A 7 14.36 13.82 2.21
CA GLY A 7 14.08 14.76 1.13
C GLY A 7 13.62 14.13 -0.20
N ARG A 8 13.81 12.82 -0.39
CA ARG A 8 13.45 12.09 -1.62
C ARG A 8 12.03 11.51 -1.63
N PHE A 9 11.30 11.64 -0.53
CA PHE A 9 9.91 11.19 -0.42
C PHE A 9 8.94 11.95 -1.32
N ALA A 10 9.22 13.23 -1.59
CA ALA A 10 8.30 14.10 -2.33
C ALA A 10 8.19 13.79 -3.85
N PRO A 11 9.28 13.42 -4.58
CA PRO A 11 9.18 13.15 -6.02
C PRO A 11 9.01 11.66 -6.43
N ALA A 12 9.19 10.70 -5.52
CA ALA A 12 9.12 9.27 -5.88
C ALA A 12 7.68 8.74 -5.89
N SER A 13 7.33 7.92 -6.89
CA SER A 13 6.02 7.25 -6.90
C SER A 13 5.94 6.25 -5.75
N ALA A 14 4.75 6.04 -5.18
CA ALA A 14 4.54 5.08 -4.10
C ALA A 14 5.18 3.71 -4.40
N ARG A 15 5.03 3.20 -5.64
CA ARG A 15 5.66 1.97 -6.11
C ARG A 15 7.20 2.01 -6.02
N ARG A 16 7.82 3.09 -6.50
CA ARG A 16 9.28 3.26 -6.43
C ARG A 16 9.74 3.34 -4.98
N THR A 17 9.02 4.09 -4.14
CA THR A 17 9.33 4.20 -2.72
C THR A 17 9.21 2.86 -2.00
N GLY A 18 8.17 2.07 -2.31
CA GLY A 18 8.04 0.70 -1.82
C GLY A 18 9.24 -0.16 -2.23
N GLN A 19 9.58 -0.19 -3.52
CA GLN A 19 10.74 -0.94 -3.97
C GLN A 19 12.04 -0.48 -3.29
N GLU A 20 12.28 0.81 -3.13
CA GLU A 20 13.48 1.30 -2.44
C GLU A 20 13.49 0.95 -0.94
N GLN A 21 12.35 1.07 -0.26
CA GLN A 21 12.20 0.73 1.16
C GLN A 21 12.46 -0.75 1.42
N PHE A 22 12.00 -1.62 0.52
CA PHE A 22 12.14 -3.07 0.63
C PHE A 22 13.31 -3.63 -0.19
N ALA A 23 14.31 -2.81 -0.53
CA ALA A 23 15.52 -3.21 -1.28
C ALA A 23 15.22 -3.95 -2.61
N GLY A 24 14.10 -3.66 -3.25
CA GLY A 24 13.62 -4.26 -4.49
C GLY A 24 12.79 -5.53 -4.29
N GLU A 25 12.70 -6.05 -3.07
CA GLU A 25 12.06 -7.32 -2.74
C GLU A 25 10.58 -7.20 -2.38
N GLY A 26 10.04 -5.99 -2.24
CA GLY A 26 8.67 -5.77 -1.76
C GLY A 26 7.84 -4.83 -2.62
N GLY A 27 6.54 -5.13 -2.75
CA GLY A 27 5.56 -4.21 -3.36
C GLY A 27 5.73 -4.04 -4.86
N ALA A 28 6.31 -5.04 -5.53
CA ALA A 28 6.57 -5.00 -6.96
C ALA A 28 5.28 -4.86 -7.80
N LEU A 29 4.10 -5.18 -7.25
CA LEU A 29 2.82 -5.02 -7.94
C LEU A 29 1.82 -4.24 -7.11
N LEU A 30 1.73 -4.51 -5.80
CA LEU A 30 0.77 -3.89 -4.90
C LEU A 30 1.49 -3.30 -3.67
N LEU A 31 1.30 -2.01 -3.44
CA LEU A 31 1.73 -1.33 -2.23
C LEU A 31 0.50 -0.72 -1.54
N ALA A 32 0.25 -1.16 -0.32
CA ALA A 32 -0.75 -0.55 0.55
C ALA A 32 -0.04 0.36 1.56
N GLY A 33 -0.52 1.59 1.73
CA GLY A 33 0.07 2.55 2.65
C GLY A 33 -0.99 3.33 3.43
N ASN A 34 -0.74 3.55 4.72
CA ASN A 34 -1.55 4.46 5.56
C ASN A 34 -0.87 5.84 5.75
N ALA A 35 0.40 5.97 5.39
CA ALA A 35 1.25 7.11 5.75
C ALA A 35 1.40 8.20 4.68
N LEU A 36 0.63 8.15 3.58
CA LEU A 36 0.63 9.24 2.61
C LEU A 36 -0.71 9.95 2.70
N TYR A 37 -0.75 11.00 3.52
CA TYR A 37 -1.42 12.23 3.11
C TYR A 37 -0.78 12.66 1.78
N GLY A 38 -1.07 11.94 0.69
CA GLY A 38 -0.86 12.47 -0.65
C GLY A 38 -1.62 13.77 -0.66
N SER A 39 -0.93 14.86 -0.98
CA SER A 39 -1.54 16.18 -1.13
C SER A 39 -2.73 16.05 -2.06
N LEU A 40 -3.91 15.92 -1.46
CA LEU A 40 -5.16 16.22 -2.11
C LEU A 40 -5.00 17.67 -2.58
N SER A 41 -5.15 17.88 -3.88
CA SER A 41 -5.06 19.23 -4.44
C SER A 41 -6.09 20.12 -3.75
N ARG A 42 -5.88 21.44 -3.72
CA ARG A 42 -6.88 22.36 -3.13
C ARG A 42 -8.29 22.15 -3.70
N ASP A 43 -8.40 21.61 -4.91
CA ASP A 43 -9.67 21.27 -5.57
C ASP A 43 -10.37 20.02 -5.00
N ASP A 44 -9.66 19.15 -4.28
CA ASP A 44 -10.22 17.95 -3.63
C ASP A 44 -10.87 18.29 -2.27
N VAL A 45 -10.69 19.53 -1.78
CA VAL A 45 -11.09 20.01 -0.44
C VAL A 45 -12.56 20.42 -0.37
N ASP A 46 -13.27 20.49 -1.49
CA ASP A 46 -14.61 21.12 -1.51
C ASP A 46 -15.76 20.19 -1.06
N ARG A 47 -15.52 19.25 -0.14
CA ARG A 47 -16.57 18.45 0.50
C ARG A 47 -16.27 18.15 1.97
N GLY A 48 -16.77 19.02 2.85
CA GLY A 48 -16.95 18.75 4.29
C GLY A 48 -15.80 19.19 5.20
N HIS A 49 -16.16 19.67 6.40
CA HIS A 49 -15.27 20.31 7.38
C HIS A 49 -13.90 19.62 7.54
N GLY A 50 -12.83 20.33 7.14
CA GLY A 50 -11.44 20.00 7.48
C GLY A 50 -10.67 19.11 6.50
N GLY A 51 -11.05 19.01 5.23
CA GLY A 51 -10.29 18.25 4.22
C GLY A 51 -10.43 16.72 4.34
N ARG A 52 -11.45 16.24 5.06
CA ARG A 52 -11.77 14.81 5.15
C ARG A 52 -12.44 14.34 3.87
N THR A 53 -11.95 13.24 3.31
CA THR A 53 -12.61 12.57 2.18
C THR A 53 -13.75 11.70 2.70
N THR A 54 -14.98 11.92 2.25
CA THR A 54 -16.20 11.22 2.72
C THR A 54 -16.66 10.06 1.83
N GLY A 55 -15.84 9.61 0.87
CA GLY A 55 -16.17 8.51 -0.02
C GLY A 55 -14.96 7.89 -0.69
N CYS A 56 -15.14 6.74 -1.36
CA CYS A 56 -14.06 6.05 -2.04
C CYS A 56 -13.75 6.71 -3.39
N ALA A 57 -12.48 6.67 -3.79
CA ALA A 57 -12.06 7.12 -5.10
C ALA A 57 -10.95 6.24 -5.65
N HIS A 58 -10.97 6.03 -6.96
CA HIS A 58 -9.98 5.24 -7.68
C HIS A 58 -9.42 6.01 -8.87
N ARG A 59 -8.18 5.68 -9.25
CA ARG A 59 -7.51 6.19 -10.45
C ARG A 59 -6.95 5.03 -11.27
N HIS A 60 -7.37 4.94 -12.52
CA HIS A 60 -6.87 3.93 -13.43
C HIS A 60 -5.46 4.28 -13.94
N ARG A 61 -4.61 3.26 -14.13
CA ARG A 61 -3.22 3.44 -14.59
C ARG A 61 -3.15 3.87 -16.06
N ALA A 62 -4.04 3.38 -16.90
CA ALA A 62 -4.14 3.81 -18.30
C ALA A 62 -4.84 5.17 -18.34
N GLY A 63 -4.07 6.23 -18.56
CA GLY A 63 -4.61 7.54 -18.93
C GLY A 63 -4.21 8.74 -18.09
N TRP A 64 -3.33 8.62 -17.07
CA TRP A 64 -2.85 9.77 -16.24
C TRP A 64 -3.95 10.80 -15.95
N THR A 65 -5.19 10.35 -15.72
CA THR A 65 -6.30 11.28 -15.51
C THR A 65 -6.01 12.00 -14.22
N ARG A 66 -5.81 13.33 -14.26
CA ARG A 66 -5.38 14.13 -13.11
C ARG A 66 -6.35 14.06 -11.92
N ARG A 67 -7.62 13.70 -12.15
CA ARG A 67 -8.64 13.59 -11.11
C ARG A 67 -9.03 12.13 -10.81
N PRO A 68 -9.07 11.72 -9.53
CA PRO A 68 -9.67 10.45 -9.12
C PRO A 68 -11.16 10.40 -9.49
N ARG A 69 -11.67 9.20 -9.81
CA ARG A 69 -13.10 8.96 -9.98
C ARG A 69 -13.69 8.45 -8.68
N ARG A 70 -14.87 8.95 -8.30
CA ARG A 70 -15.61 8.45 -7.14
C ARG A 70 -16.13 7.04 -7.40
N SER A 71 -16.16 6.24 -6.36
CA SER A 71 -16.80 4.92 -6.32
C SER A 71 -17.51 4.75 -4.98
N ASP A 72 -18.52 3.90 -4.95
CA ASP A 72 -19.06 3.43 -3.67
C ASP A 72 -18.06 2.47 -2.99
N LEU A 73 -18.34 2.17 -1.73
CA LEU A 73 -17.48 1.34 -0.89
C LEU A 73 -17.41 -0.11 -1.39
N GLY A 74 -18.53 -0.71 -1.81
CA GLY A 74 -18.57 -2.09 -2.28
C GLY A 74 -17.70 -2.29 -3.50
N THR A 75 -17.90 -1.44 -4.52
CA THR A 75 -17.07 -1.43 -5.72
C THR A 75 -15.58 -1.24 -5.38
N ALA A 76 -15.25 -0.32 -4.47
CA ALA A 76 -13.85 -0.10 -4.07
C ALA A 76 -13.24 -1.33 -3.40
N MET A 77 -13.99 -2.00 -2.53
CA MET A 77 -13.53 -3.20 -1.82
C MET A 77 -13.32 -4.37 -2.79
N ASP A 78 -14.25 -4.59 -3.72
CA ASP A 78 -14.12 -5.63 -4.75
C ASP A 78 -12.88 -5.39 -5.62
N MET A 79 -12.67 -4.15 -6.05
CA MET A 79 -11.48 -3.77 -6.81
C MET A 79 -10.18 -4.05 -6.05
N ILE A 80 -10.14 -3.80 -4.74
CA ILE A 80 -8.96 -4.07 -3.91
C ILE A 80 -8.78 -5.59 -3.74
N ALA A 81 -9.85 -6.32 -3.45
CA ALA A 81 -9.82 -7.76 -3.26
C ALA A 81 -9.32 -8.49 -4.52
N GLU A 82 -9.84 -8.13 -5.70
CA GLU A 82 -9.38 -8.66 -6.99
C GLU A 82 -7.87 -8.45 -7.17
N ARG A 83 -7.36 -7.25 -6.88
CA ARG A 83 -5.93 -6.92 -7.02
C ARG A 83 -5.06 -7.70 -6.05
N VAL A 84 -5.53 -7.91 -4.82
CA VAL A 84 -4.83 -8.74 -3.81
C VAL A 84 -4.76 -10.19 -4.29
N VAL A 85 -5.87 -10.76 -4.72
CA VAL A 85 -5.95 -12.15 -5.20
C VAL A 85 -5.09 -12.34 -6.44
N GLU A 86 -5.21 -11.46 -7.44
CA GLU A 86 -4.45 -11.52 -8.69
C GLU A 86 -2.94 -11.38 -8.40
N THR A 87 -2.55 -10.39 -7.59
CA THR A 87 -1.14 -10.16 -7.25
C THR A 87 -0.56 -11.36 -6.52
N ARG A 88 -1.29 -11.90 -5.53
CA ARG A 88 -0.88 -13.09 -4.79
C ARG A 88 -0.67 -14.27 -5.73
N ALA A 89 -1.64 -14.58 -6.58
CA ALA A 89 -1.55 -15.69 -7.53
C ALA A 89 -0.34 -15.56 -8.46
N ARG A 90 -0.09 -14.34 -8.99
CA ARG A 90 1.00 -14.07 -9.93
C ARG A 90 2.40 -14.14 -9.32
N THR A 91 2.53 -13.96 -8.01
CA THR A 91 3.83 -13.79 -7.34
C THR A 91 4.04 -14.74 -6.16
N TRP A 92 3.22 -15.79 -6.09
CA TRP A 92 3.30 -16.80 -5.05
C TRP A 92 4.58 -17.62 -5.17
N GLN A 93 5.31 -17.74 -4.07
CA GLN A 93 6.49 -18.58 -3.92
C GLN A 93 6.15 -19.69 -2.94
N ALA A 94 5.88 -20.89 -3.47
CA ALA A 94 5.55 -22.05 -2.66
C ALA A 94 6.79 -22.59 -1.93
N HIS A 95 7.94 -22.64 -2.62
CA HIS A 95 9.20 -23.18 -2.11
C HIS A 95 10.38 -22.28 -2.48
N ASP A 96 11.50 -22.40 -1.76
CA ASP A 96 12.78 -21.81 -2.12
C ASP A 96 13.58 -22.67 -3.12
N ALA A 97 14.79 -22.22 -3.48
CA ALA A 97 15.68 -22.95 -4.39
C ALA A 97 16.12 -24.34 -3.89
N ASN A 98 16.02 -24.59 -2.58
CA ASN A 98 16.36 -25.86 -1.94
C ASN A 98 15.12 -26.73 -1.67
N GLY A 99 13.95 -26.35 -2.19
CA GLY A 99 12.69 -27.08 -2.00
C GLY A 99 12.05 -26.89 -0.61
N ARG A 100 12.52 -25.95 0.21
CA ARG A 100 11.92 -25.67 1.52
C ARG A 100 10.62 -24.89 1.37
N PRO A 101 9.56 -25.20 2.13
CA PRO A 101 8.30 -24.48 2.03
C PRO A 101 8.48 -23.02 2.47
N LEU A 102 8.04 -22.09 1.62
CA LEU A 102 8.17 -20.66 1.84
C LEU A 102 6.81 -19.97 2.01
N ARG A 103 5.86 -20.31 1.14
CA ARG A 103 4.45 -19.84 1.17
C ARG A 103 4.33 -18.32 1.34
N ARG A 104 5.02 -17.57 0.48
CA ARG A 104 5.03 -16.10 0.52
C ARG A 104 4.80 -15.46 -0.83
N THR A 105 4.63 -14.15 -0.85
CA THR A 105 4.68 -13.29 -2.03
C THR A 105 5.58 -12.09 -1.78
N LEU A 106 6.36 -11.75 -2.81
CA LEU A 106 7.16 -10.51 -2.89
C LEU A 106 6.44 -9.40 -3.70
N GLY A 107 5.28 -9.73 -4.27
CA GLY A 107 4.47 -8.81 -5.09
C GLY A 107 3.66 -7.80 -4.28
N MET A 108 3.46 -8.06 -2.99
CA MET A 108 2.68 -7.22 -2.08
C MET A 108 3.56 -6.64 -0.98
N ALA A 109 3.34 -5.37 -0.65
CA ALA A 109 3.94 -4.73 0.51
C ALA A 109 2.93 -3.85 1.25
N GLY A 110 3.08 -3.80 2.57
CA GLY A 110 2.33 -2.93 3.47
C GLY A 110 3.26 -1.91 4.13
N TRP A 111 2.89 -0.64 4.08
CA TRP A 111 3.59 0.45 4.74
C TRP A 111 2.67 1.20 5.70
N GLY A 112 2.80 0.88 6.99
CA GLY A 112 2.02 1.46 8.07
C GLY A 112 2.50 2.85 8.50
N GLY A 113 1.74 3.44 9.43
CA GLY A 113 2.16 4.63 10.19
C GLY A 113 1.90 4.42 11.68
N ALA A 114 2.49 5.27 12.53
CA ALA A 114 2.39 5.15 14.00
C ALA A 114 1.06 5.65 14.60
N ARG A 115 -0.04 5.70 13.83
CA ARG A 115 -1.32 6.28 14.26
C ARG A 115 -2.45 5.27 14.56
N PRO A 116 -2.57 4.12 13.86
CA PRO A 116 -3.53 3.08 14.21
C PRO A 116 -3.38 2.60 15.64
N ASP A 117 -4.49 2.16 16.20
CA ASP A 117 -4.52 1.51 17.51
C ASP A 117 -3.89 0.11 17.44
N THR A 118 -3.64 -0.49 18.60
CA THR A 118 -2.91 -1.77 18.69
C THR A 118 -3.68 -2.89 17.97
N GLU A 119 -4.99 -2.94 18.16
CA GLU A 119 -5.89 -3.92 17.55
C GLU A 119 -5.92 -3.78 16.02
N GLU A 120 -5.92 -2.55 15.52
CA GLU A 120 -5.88 -2.29 14.08
C GLU A 120 -4.55 -2.74 13.47
N ASN A 121 -3.44 -2.45 14.15
CA ASN A 121 -2.12 -2.92 13.72
C ASN A 121 -2.03 -4.44 13.72
N ASP A 122 -2.61 -5.12 14.71
CA ASP A 122 -2.65 -6.58 14.77
C ASP A 122 -3.47 -7.17 13.63
N LEU A 123 -4.64 -6.60 13.33
CA LEU A 123 -5.46 -7.01 12.19
C LEU A 123 -4.76 -6.78 10.85
N ILE A 124 -4.12 -5.63 10.66
CA ILE A 124 -3.33 -5.32 9.46
C ILE A 124 -2.22 -6.36 9.32
N LYS A 125 -1.45 -6.62 10.38
CA LYS A 125 -0.36 -7.60 10.35
C LYS A 125 -0.88 -8.98 9.97
N LYS A 126 -1.94 -9.46 10.63
CA LYS A 126 -2.56 -10.77 10.36
C LYS A 126 -3.08 -10.86 8.93
N GLY A 127 -3.74 -9.82 8.43
CA GLY A 127 -4.27 -9.79 7.06
C GLY A 127 -3.17 -9.91 6.01
N PHE A 128 -2.13 -9.08 6.10
CA PHE A 128 -1.02 -9.13 5.15
C PHE A 128 -0.22 -10.42 5.24
N THR A 129 0.03 -10.93 6.44
CA THR A 129 0.74 -12.21 6.64
C THR A 129 -0.09 -13.39 6.13
N ALA A 130 -1.41 -13.42 6.33
CA ALA A 130 -2.29 -14.46 5.77
C ALA A 130 -2.31 -14.42 4.23
N ALA A 131 -2.22 -13.24 3.64
CA ALA A 131 -2.05 -13.08 2.19
C ALA A 131 -0.66 -13.53 1.68
N GLY A 132 0.29 -13.79 2.58
CA GLY A 132 1.66 -14.22 2.29
C GLY A 132 2.65 -13.07 2.08
N ALA A 133 2.26 -11.83 2.35
CA ALA A 133 3.16 -10.69 2.25
C ALA A 133 4.20 -10.72 3.37
N VAL A 134 5.47 -10.53 3.02
CA VAL A 134 6.59 -10.45 3.98
C VAL A 134 7.10 -9.02 4.17
N SER A 135 6.91 -8.17 3.17
CA SER A 135 7.30 -6.76 3.17
C SER A 135 6.25 -5.92 3.90
N ILE A 136 6.24 -5.99 5.23
CA ILE A 136 5.29 -5.27 6.09
C ILE A 136 6.09 -4.43 7.08
N GLU A 137 6.11 -3.12 6.87
CA GLU A 137 6.88 -2.17 7.69
C GLU A 137 5.95 -1.16 8.33
N ASN A 138 6.29 -0.75 9.55
CA ASN A 138 5.57 0.28 10.28
C ASN A 138 6.55 1.17 11.04
N GLN A 139 6.17 2.41 11.29
CA GLN A 139 6.87 3.25 12.26
C GLN A 139 6.74 2.63 13.65
N ALA A 140 7.87 2.41 14.32
CA ALA A 140 7.87 1.94 15.71
C ALA A 140 7.39 3.05 16.65
N ARG A 141 6.51 2.69 17.61
CA ARG A 141 6.26 3.51 18.80
C ARG A 141 7.21 3.03 19.90
N ILE A 142 7.83 3.99 20.58
CA ILE A 142 8.61 3.78 21.82
C ILE A 142 7.75 4.28 22.98
#